data_AF-A0A450TTF5-F1
#
_entry.id   AF-A0A450TTF5-F1
#
_cell.length_a   1.000
_cell.length_b   1.000
_cell.length_c   1.000
_cell.angle_alpha   90.00
_cell.angle_beta   90.00
_cell.angle_gamma   90.00
#
_symmetry.space_group_name_H-M   'P 1'
#
loop_
_entity.id
_entity.type
_entity.pdbx_description
1 polymer ?
#
loop_
_entity_poly.entity_id
_entity_poly.type
_entity_poly.pdbx_seq_one_letter_code
_entity_poly.pdbx_strand_id
1 'polypeptide(L)' 'MLKSIEATVEVNREVRLREPIHVKRPRRAIVTIFDEPNIPDTALLSQESLARDWERPEEDAPWSHLR' A
#
# COMPACT_ATOMS: atom_id res chain seq x y z
N MET A 1 -6.90 -12.15 -16.93
CA MET A 1 -5.98 -11.37 -16.08
C MET A 1 -6.80 -10.66 -15.01
N LEU A 2 -6.39 -10.80 -13.74
CA LEU A 2 -6.97 -10.04 -12.63
C LEU A 2 -6.30 -8.67 -12.59
N LYS A 3 -7.09 -7.61 -12.39
CA LYS A 3 -6.59 -6.24 -12.18
C LYS A 3 -7.17 -5.75 -10.87
N SER A 4 -6.32 -5.27 -9.98
CA SER A 4 -6.72 -4.50 -8.81
C SER A 4 -6.67 -3.03 -9.18
N ILE A 5 -7.69 -2.27 -8.80
CA ILE A 5 -7.77 -0.83 -9.01
C ILE A 5 -7.97 -0.18 -7.65
N GLU A 6 -7.20 0.87 -7.36
CA GLU A 6 -7.39 1.66 -6.15
C GLU A 6 -8.64 2.52 -6.24
N ALA A 7 -9.34 2.60 -5.12
CA ALA A 7 -10.53 3.42 -4.98
C ALA A 7 -10.60 4.00 -3.56
N THR A 8 -11.18 5.18 -3.45
CA THR A 8 -11.54 5.77 -2.16
C THR A 8 -12.98 5.41 -1.85
N VAL A 9 -13.25 4.91 -0.65
CA VAL A 9 -14.61 4.73 -0.12
C VAL A 9 -14.92 5.93 0.76
N GLU A 10 -15.83 6.78 0.29
CA GLU A 10 -16.26 7.99 0.97
C GLU A 10 -17.27 7.67 2.09
N VAL A 11 -17.41 8.57 3.06
CA VAL A 11 -18.32 8.38 4.22
C VAL A 11 -19.79 8.24 3.79
N ASN A 12 -20.16 8.86 2.68
CA ASN A 12 -21.49 8.75 2.05
C ASN A 12 -21.72 7.39 1.34
N ARG A 13 -20.78 6.45 1.45
CA ARG A 13 -20.78 5.11 0.81
C ARG A 13 -20.51 5.16 -0.70
N GLU A 14 -20.05 6.29 -1.21
CA GLU A 14 -19.64 6.41 -2.60
C GLU A 14 -18.23 5.80 -2.80
N VAL A 15 -18.07 5.01 -3.86
CA VAL A 15 -16.77 4.42 -4.22
C VAL A 15 -16.21 5.16 -5.44
N ARG A 16 -15.10 5.87 -5.25
CA ARG A 16 -14.46 6.67 -6.30
C ARG A 16 -13.19 5.98 -6.76
N LEU A 17 -13.21 5.46 -7.99
CA LEU A 17 -12.02 4.85 -8.60
C LEU A 17 -10.95 5.91 -8.86
N ARG A 18 -9.69 5.62 -8.52
CA ARG A 18 -8.56 6.52 -8.83
C ARG A 18 -8.21 6.54 -10.32
N GLU A 19 -8.48 5.44 -11.01
CA GLU A 19 -8.33 5.34 -12.46
C GLU A 19 -9.62 4.77 -13.10
N PRO A 20 -9.98 5.23 -14.31
CA PRO A 20 -11.15 4.72 -15.00
C PRO A 20 -10.95 3.26 -15.43
N ILE A 21 -11.94 2.43 -15.14
CA ILE A 21 -11.98 1.03 -15.59
C ILE A 21 -12.77 0.93 -16.89
N HIS A 22 -12.13 0.37 -17.91
CA HIS A 22 -12.79 0.05 -19.18
C HIS A 22 -13.07 -1.46 -19.24
N VAL A 23 -14.35 -1.83 -19.14
CA VAL A 23 -14.80 -3.21 -19.31
C VAL A 23 -15.66 -3.33 -20.57
N LYS A 24 -15.32 -4.30 -21.44
CA LYS A 24 -16.06 -4.54 -22.70
C LYS A 24 -17.47 -5.12 -22.51
N ARG A 25 -17.75 -5.64 -21.31
CA ARG A 25 -19.03 -6.26 -20.92
C ARG A 25 -19.14 -6.26 -19.39
N PRO A 26 -20.34 -6.40 -18.80
CA PRO A 26 -20.50 -6.53 -17.36
C PRO A 26 -19.61 -7.64 -16.78
N ARG A 27 -18.95 -7.36 -15.65
CA ARG A 27 -17.99 -8.25 -14.99
C ARG A 27 -18.29 -8.26 -13.49
N ARG A 28 -18.07 -9.40 -12.85
CA ARG A 28 -18.02 -9.50 -11.39
C ARG A 28 -16.73 -8.85 -10.90
N ALA A 29 -16.82 -8.12 -9.79
CA ALA A 29 -15.68 -7.53 -9.10
C ALA A 29 -15.70 -7.93 -7.63
N ILE A 30 -14.54 -7.89 -6.98
CA ILE A 30 -14.37 -8.04 -5.54
C ILE A 30 -13.94 -6.68 -5.02
N VAL A 31 -14.58 -6.22 -3.94
CA VAL A 31 -14.20 -5.00 -3.24
C VAL A 31 -13.50 -5.41 -1.95
N THR A 32 -12.27 -4.94 -1.79
CA THR A 32 -11.49 -5.10 -0.57
C THR A 32 -11.35 -3.72 0.06
N ILE A 33 -11.75 -3.59 1.32
CA ILE A 33 -11.61 -2.36 2.10
C ILE A 33 -10.37 -2.53 2.96
N PHE A 34 -9.45 -1.57 2.88
CA PHE A 34 -8.31 -1.50 3.78
C PHE A 34 -8.71 -0.65 4.98
N ASP A 35 -8.58 -1.21 6.18
CA ASP A 35 -8.60 -0.39 7.38
C ASP A 35 -7.36 0.51 7.39
N GLU A 36 -7.52 1.76 7.84
CA GLU A 36 -6.35 2.56 8.12
C GLU A 36 -5.51 1.83 9.17
N PRO A 37 -4.20 1.69 8.96
CA PRO A 37 -3.36 1.11 9.99
C PRO A 37 -3.51 2.00 11.22
N ASN A 38 -4.02 1.44 12.32
CA ASN A 38 -3.83 2.03 13.62
C ASN A 38 -2.33 1.89 13.90
N ILE A 39 -1.55 2.88 13.45
CA ILE A 39 -0.12 2.94 13.68
C ILE A 39 -0.01 3.31 15.16
N PRO A 40 0.36 2.38 16.05
CA PRO A 40 0.54 2.74 17.44
C PRO A 40 1.63 3.81 17.51
N ASP A 41 1.50 4.80 18.40
CA ASP A 41 2.49 5.87 18.56
C ASP A 41 3.92 5.32 18.76
N THR A 42 4.03 4.12 19.34
CA THR A 42 5.29 3.38 19.50
C THR A 42 5.94 2.99 18.17
N ALA A 43 5.17 2.66 17.14
CA ALA A 43 5.68 2.38 15.80
C ALA A 43 6.23 3.64 15.13
N LEU A 44 5.58 4.80 15.30
CA LEU A 44 6.08 6.10 14.85
C LEU A 44 7.40 6.47 15.56
N LEU A 45 7.48 6.27 16.88
CA LEU A 45 8.70 6.52 17.66
C LEU A 45 9.83 5.54 17.30
N SER A 46 9.50 4.29 16.98
CA SER A 46 10.49 3.28 16.57
C SER A 46 10.96 3.49 15.14
N GLN A 47 10.17 4.15 14.28
CA GLN A 47 10.52 4.41 12.87
C GLN A 47 11.83 5.18 12.74
N GLU A 48 12.04 6.24 13.55
CA GLU A 48 13.31 6.99 13.52
C GLU A 48 14.51 6.16 13.98
N SER A 49 14.33 5.31 14.99
CA SER A 49 15.40 4.46 15.49
C SER A 49 15.76 3.36 14.49
N LEU A 50 14.76 2.73 13.89
CA LEU A 50 14.93 1.68 12.89
C LEU A 50 15.52 2.23 11.59
N ALA A 51 15.12 3.42 11.16
CA ALA A 51 15.70 4.07 9.98
C ALA A 51 17.21 4.31 10.13
N ARG A 52 17.65 4.79 11.29
CA ARG A 52 19.09 5.02 11.55
C ARG A 52 19.93 3.74 11.54
N ASP A 53 19.36 2.63 11.98
CA ASP A 53 20.04 1.32 11.98
C ASP A 53 19.97 0.64 10.60
N TRP A 54 18.89 0.85 9.85
CA TRP A 54 18.67 0.24 8.54
C TRP A 54 19.34 0.99 7.38
N GLU A 55 19.56 2.30 7.49
CA GLU A 55 20.23 3.14 6.48
C GLU A 55 21.77 3.04 6.53
N ARG A 56 22.31 2.11 7.32
CA ARG A 56 23.76 1.97 7.42
C ARG A 56 24.33 1.32 6.16
N PRO A 57 25.49 1.79 5.65
CA PRO A 57 26.10 1.24 4.44
C PRO A 57 26.44 -0.26 4.53
N GLU A 58 26.61 -0.79 5.75
CA GLU A 58 26.83 -2.20 6.04
C GLU A 58 25.62 -3.08 5.69
N GLU A 59 24.40 -2.54 5.74
CA GLU A 59 23.15 -3.23 5.41
C GLU A 59 22.90 -3.30 3.89
N ASP A 60 23.55 -2.45 3.09
CA ASP A 60 23.44 -2.45 1.62
C ASP A 60 24.34 -3.52 0.96
N ALA A 61 25.42 -3.93 1.63
CA ALA A 61 26.41 -4.87 1.09
C ALA A 61 25.83 -6.24 0.69
N PRO A 62 24.92 -6.88 1.48
CA PRO A 62 24.29 -8.16 1.13
C PRO A 62 23.40 -8.10 -0.13
N TRP A 63 22.87 -6.93 -0.48
CA TRP A 63 21.95 -6.75 -1.61
C TRP A 63 22.65 -6.38 -2.93
N SER A 64 23.93 -6.01 -2.86
CA SER A 64 24.72 -5.57 -4.02
C SER A 64 24.85 -6.60 -5.14
N HIS A 65 24.69 -7.89 -4.82
CA HIS A 65 24.82 -9.01 -5.75
C HIS A 65 23.49 -9.43 -6.43
N LEU A 66 22.37 -8.79 -6.08
CA LEU A 66 21.02 -9.13 -6.59
C LEU A 66 20.60 -8.30 -7.81
N ARG A 67 21.54 -7.57 -8.43
CA ARG A 67 21.28 -6.71 -9.60
C ARG A 67 21.59 -7.40 -10.92
#